data_AF-A0A7V9KD60-F1
#
_entry.id   AF-A0A7V9KD60-F1
#
_cell.length_a   1.000
_cell.length_b   1.000
_cell.length_c   1.000
_cell.angle_alpha   90.00
_cell.angle_beta   90.00
_cell.angle_gamma   90.00
#
_symmetry.space_group_name_H-M   'P 1'
#
loop_
_entity.id
_entity.type
_entity.pdbx_description
1 polymer ?
#
loop_
_entity_poly.entity_id
_entity_poly.type
_entity_poly.pdbx_seq_one_letter_code
_entity_poly.pdbx_strand_id
1 'polypeptide(L)'
;PERLETAQRIVAHSAPQLQRILNEALEAGEWFGSAHAAAVLQAAGTADPEERLARVRTLIADETRVSMLVGVAVGLELGHLLLDATTAQEE
;
A
#
# COMPACT_ATOMS: atom_id res chain seq x y z
N PRO A 1 -14.06 14.83 20.16
CA PRO A 1 -12.68 15.37 20.03
C PRO A 1 -11.61 14.41 20.58
N GLU A 2 -11.64 14.08 21.87
CA GLU A 2 -10.62 13.24 22.52
C GLU A 2 -10.54 11.80 21.99
N ARG A 3 -11.68 11.19 21.62
CA ARG A 3 -11.70 9.86 21.00
C ARG A 3 -10.98 9.83 19.64
N LEU A 4 -11.15 10.88 18.83
CA LEU A 4 -10.48 10.99 17.53
C LEU A 4 -8.97 11.18 17.71
N GLU A 5 -8.55 12.02 18.66
CA GLU A 5 -7.15 12.29 18.98
C GLU A 5 -6.43 11.05 19.55
N THR A 6 -7.15 10.23 20.33
CA THR A 6 -6.65 8.95 20.83
C THR A 6 -6.51 7.94 19.70
N ALA A 7 -7.51 7.82 18.82
CA ALA A 7 -7.43 6.97 17.63
C ALA A 7 -6.28 7.39 16.70
N GLN A 8 -6.09 8.69 16.48
CA GLN A 8 -4.99 9.23 15.67
C GLN A 8 -3.62 8.88 16.24
N ARG A 9 -3.43 8.89 17.57
CA ARG A 9 -2.18 8.45 18.20
C ARG A 9 -1.90 6.96 18.02
N ILE A 10 -2.93 6.12 18.20
CA ILE A 10 -2.80 4.67 18.02
C ILE A 10 -2.44 4.35 16.57
N VAL A 11 -3.13 4.99 15.62
CA VAL A 11 -2.85 4.85 14.18
C VAL A 11 -1.45 5.37 13.86
N ALA A 12 -1.05 6.54 14.35
CA ALA A 12 0.29 7.09 14.09
C ALA A 12 1.41 6.19 14.63
N HIS A 13 1.19 5.52 15.76
CA HIS A 13 2.16 4.59 16.33
C HIS A 13 2.24 3.26 15.55
N SER A 14 1.11 2.79 15.01
CA SER A 14 0.99 1.50 14.33
C SER A 14 1.21 1.58 12.82
N ALA A 15 1.00 2.75 12.21
CA ALA A 15 1.11 2.98 10.77
C ALA A 15 2.47 2.56 10.17
N PRO A 16 3.63 2.82 10.82
CA PRO A 16 4.92 2.36 10.30
C PRO A 16 5.07 0.83 10.28
N GLN A 17 4.44 0.12 11.23
CA GLN A 17 4.44 -1.34 11.27
C GLN A 17 3.53 -1.90 10.17
N LEU A 18 2.35 -1.31 10.00
CA LEU A 18 1.40 -1.67 8.95
C LEU A 18 1.99 -1.45 7.55
N GLN A 19 2.70 -0.34 7.33
CA GLN A 19 3.38 -0.07 6.07
C GLN A 19 4.44 -1.14 5.74
N ARG A 20 5.17 -1.64 6.74
CA ARG A 20 6.15 -2.72 6.53
C ARG A 20 5.49 -4.03 6.12
N ILE A 21 4.43 -4.43 6.83
CA ILE A 21 3.66 -5.64 6.51
C ILE A 21 3.05 -5.53 5.11
N LEU A 22 2.53 -4.36 4.76
CA LEU A 22 1.98 -4.10 3.43
C LEU A 22 3.06 -4.26 2.34
N ASN A 23 4.26 -3.70 2.56
CA ASN A 23 5.37 -3.84 1.62
C ASN A 23 5.77 -5.31 1.45
N GLU A 24 5.89 -6.07 2.54
CA GLU A 24 6.19 -7.51 2.52
C GLU A 24 5.11 -8.30 1.77
N ALA A 25 3.83 -7.96 1.96
CA ALA A 25 2.72 -8.60 1.25
C ALA A 25 2.73 -8.29 -0.26
N LEU A 26 3.06 -7.05 -0.63
CA LEU A 26 3.20 -6.64 -2.04
C LEU A 26 4.37 -7.33 -2.72
N GLU A 27 5.50 -7.51 -2.02
CA GLU A 27 6.65 -8.29 -2.51
C GLU A 27 6.31 -9.78 -2.64
N ALA A 28 5.69 -10.38 -1.63
CA ALA A 28 5.32 -11.79 -1.62
C ALA A 28 4.26 -12.14 -2.67
N GLY A 29 3.37 -11.20 -3.00
CA GLY A 29 2.38 -11.36 -4.07
C GLY A 29 2.94 -11.17 -5.49
N GLU A 30 4.26 -10.97 -5.63
CA GLU A 30 4.93 -10.61 -6.90
C GLU A 30 4.28 -9.42 -7.62
N TRP A 31 3.63 -8.50 -6.88
CA TRP A 31 2.86 -7.41 -7.48
C TRP A 31 3.75 -6.43 -8.24
N PHE A 32 5.00 -6.28 -7.80
CA PHE A 32 6.08 -5.55 -8.48
C PHE A 32 7.08 -6.48 -9.18
N GLY A 33 6.61 -7.63 -9.65
CA GLY A 33 7.43 -8.66 -10.28
C GLY A 33 7.91 -8.33 -11.70
N SER A 34 8.15 -9.37 -12.48
CA SER A 34 8.82 -9.30 -13.80
C SER A 34 8.15 -8.35 -14.80
N ALA A 35 6.81 -8.23 -14.78
CA ALA A 35 6.07 -7.32 -15.65
C ALA A 35 6.32 -5.84 -15.30
N HIS A 36 6.38 -5.50 -14.01
CA HIS A 36 6.70 -4.15 -13.55
C HIS A 36 8.16 -3.80 -13.91
N ALA A 37 9.10 -4.71 -13.66
CA ALA A 37 10.50 -4.53 -14.04
C ALA A 37 10.68 -4.29 -15.55
N ALA A 38 9.96 -5.04 -16.39
CA ALA A 38 9.95 -4.83 -17.84
C ALA A 38 9.39 -3.45 -18.20
N ALA A 39 8.29 -3.01 -17.57
CA ALA A 39 7.68 -1.71 -17.82
C ALA A 39 8.61 -0.54 -17.41
N VAL A 40 9.32 -0.67 -16.28
CA VAL A 40 10.35 0.29 -15.84
C VAL A 40 11.49 0.36 -16.85
N LEU A 41 12.00 -0.78 -17.32
CA LEU A 41 13.04 -0.85 -18.36
C LEU A 41 12.60 -0.16 -19.66
N GLN A 42 11.36 -0.39 -20.09
CA GLN A 42 10.80 0.24 -21.28
C GLN A 42 10.67 1.77 -21.12
N ALA A 43 10.18 2.23 -19.97
CA ALA A 43 10.10 3.66 -19.69
C ALA A 43 11.50 4.30 -19.66
N ALA A 44 12.47 3.69 -18.97
CA ALA A 44 13.84 4.18 -18.87
C ALA A 44 14.55 4.23 -20.24
N GLY A 45 14.30 3.24 -21.10
CA GLY A 45 14.88 3.15 -22.46
C GLY A 45 14.21 4.06 -23.50
N THR A 46 13.13 4.76 -23.14
CA THR A 46 12.44 5.67 -24.07
C THR A 46 13.35 6.84 -24.43
N ALA A 47 13.59 7.06 -25.72
CA ALA A 47 14.57 8.05 -26.20
C ALA A 47 14.10 9.49 -25.95
N ASP A 48 12.86 9.81 -26.31
CA ASP A 48 12.27 11.13 -26.11
C ASP A 48 12.12 11.45 -24.60
N PRO A 49 12.74 12.54 -24.10
CA PRO A 49 12.62 12.93 -22.70
C PRO A 49 11.20 13.21 -22.23
N GLU A 50 10.33 13.77 -23.08
CA GLU A 50 8.95 14.07 -22.69
C GLU A 50 8.11 12.81 -22.61
N GLU A 51 8.20 11.92 -23.61
CA GLU A 51 7.55 10.62 -23.58
C GLU A 51 8.05 9.76 -22.40
N ARG A 52 9.36 9.75 -22.14
CA ARG A 52 9.94 9.05 -20.98
C ARG A 52 9.35 9.55 -19.67
N LEU A 53 9.26 10.86 -19.49
CA LEU A 53 8.68 11.46 -18.28
C LEU A 53 7.19 11.11 -18.14
N ALA A 54 6.43 11.13 -19.24
CA ALA A 54 5.03 10.74 -19.23
C ALA A 54 4.86 9.28 -18.81
N ARG A 55 5.65 8.35 -19.38
CA ARG A 55 5.63 6.93 -19.03
C ARG A 55 5.97 6.68 -17.57
N VAL A 56 7.02 7.34 -17.05
CA VAL A 56 7.39 7.24 -15.63
C VAL A 56 6.26 7.74 -14.72
N ARG A 57 5.62 8.87 -15.06
CA ARG A 57 4.48 9.39 -14.28
C ARG A 57 3.30 8.42 -14.26
N THR A 58 3.01 7.78 -15.38
CA THR A 58 1.96 6.75 -15.45
C THR A 58 2.29 5.57 -14.54
N LEU A 59 3.52 5.06 -14.60
CA LEU A 59 3.96 3.96 -13.73
C LEU A 59 3.80 4.30 -12.24
N ILE A 60 4.24 5.49 -11.82
CA ILE A 60 4.10 5.95 -10.43
C ILE A 60 2.63 6.07 -10.03
N ALA A 61 1.77 6.60 -10.90
CA ALA A 61 0.35 6.75 -10.62
C ALA A 61 -0.35 5.39 -10.45
N ASP A 62 0.03 4.40 -11.26
CA ASP A 62 -0.53 3.05 -11.20
C ASP A 62 -0.06 2.30 -9.96
N GLU A 63 1.23 2.37 -9.63
CA GLU A 63 1.81 1.83 -8.40
C GLU A 63 1.18 2.46 -7.15
N THR A 64 0.94 3.77 -7.16
CA THR A 64 0.28 4.47 -6.06
C THR A 64 -1.16 3.98 -5.88
N ARG A 65 -1.93 3.84 -6.97
CA ARG A 65 -3.31 3.33 -6.92
C ARG A 65 -3.36 1.92 -6.37
N VAL A 66 -2.48 1.04 -6.86
CA VAL A 66 -2.37 -0.34 -6.37
C VAL A 66 -2.06 -0.34 -4.88
N SER A 67 -1.02 0.38 -4.45
CA SER A 67 -0.60 0.42 -3.06
C SER A 67 -1.72 0.92 -2.14
N MET A 68 -2.48 1.93 -2.58
CA MET A 68 -3.67 2.41 -1.86
C MET A 68 -4.76 1.34 -1.78
N LEU A 69 -5.08 0.64 -2.88
CA LEU A 69 -6.09 -0.42 -2.88
C LEU A 69 -5.72 -1.56 -1.94
N VAL A 70 -4.46 -2.02 -1.97
CA VAL A 70 -3.98 -3.08 -1.08
C VAL A 70 -3.98 -2.59 0.36
N GLY A 71 -3.49 -1.38 0.63
CA GLY A 71 -3.50 -0.80 1.98
C GLY A 71 -4.91 -0.67 2.58
N VAL A 72 -5.90 -0.28 1.77
CA VAL A 72 -7.31 -0.22 2.20
C VAL A 72 -7.87 -1.62 2.47
N ALA A 73 -7.63 -2.58 1.57
CA ALA A 73 -8.12 -3.95 1.74
C ALA A 73 -7.55 -4.60 3.00
N VAL A 74 -6.23 -4.51 3.21
CA VAL A 74 -5.56 -5.01 4.41
C VAL A 74 -6.05 -4.29 5.67
N GLY A 75 -6.21 -2.97 5.61
CA GLY A 75 -6.69 -2.18 6.75
C GLY A 75 -8.12 -2.53 7.17
N LEU A 76 -9.02 -2.75 6.20
CA LEU A 76 -10.39 -3.20 6.47
C LEU A 76 -10.42 -4.59 7.09
N GLU A 77 -9.66 -5.54 6.53
CA GLU A 77 -9.61 -6.91 7.03
C GLU A 77 -9.02 -6.98 8.45
N LEU A 78 -7.94 -6.23 8.70
CA LEU A 78 -7.38 -6.13 10.04
C LEU A 78 -8.38 -5.51 11.03
N GLY A 79 -9.16 -4.51 10.59
CA GLY A 79 -10.23 -3.93 11.38
C GLY A 79 -11.29 -4.95 11.79
N HIS A 80 -11.72 -5.81 10.86
CA HIS A 80 -12.64 -6.91 11.16
C HIS A 80 -12.04 -7.90 12.16
N LEU A 81 -10.81 -8.36 11.93
CA LEU A 81 -10.14 -9.31 12.82
C LEU A 81 -9.98 -8.78 14.26
N LEU A 82 -9.70 -7.49 14.41
CA LEU A 82 -9.57 -6.85 15.73
C LEU A 82 -10.91 -6.72 16.45
N LEU A 83 -11.99 -6.43 15.72
CA LEU A 83 -13.34 -6.37 16.29
C LEU A 83 -13.78 -7.75 16.78
N ASP A 84 -13.60 -8.78 15.95
CA ASP A 84 -13.94 -10.16 16.30
C ASP A 84 -13.14 -10.65 17.51
N ALA A 85 -11.83 -10.37 17.55
CA ALA A 85 -10.98 -10.70 18.69
C ALA A 85 -11.42 -9.98 19.98
N THR A 86 -11.86 -8.72 19.88
CA THR A 86 -12.36 -7.98 21.04
C THR A 86 -13.66 -8.59 21.58
N THR A 87 -14.60 -8.95 20.70
CA THR A 87 -15.86 -9.58 21.11
C THR A 87 -15.67 -10.95 21.76
N ALA A 88 -14.70 -11.73 21.29
CA ALA A 88 -14.37 -13.03 21.87
C ALA A 88 -13.69 -12.95 23.26
N GLN A 89 -13.19 -11.77 23.66
CA GLN A 89 -12.64 -11.55 25.00
C GLN A 89 -13.70 -11.08 26.02
N GLU A 90 -14.88 -10.70 25.56
CA GLU A 90 -15.99 -10.23 26.41
C GLU A 90 -16.98 -11.36 26.80
N GLU A 91 -16.92 -12.51 26.10
CA GLU A 91 -17.64 -13.77 26.44
C GLU A 91 -16.83 -14.69 27.38
#